data_AF-X1IBS5-F1
#
_entry.id   AF-X1IBS5-F1
#
_cell.length_a   1.000
_cell.length_b   1.000
_cell.length_c   1.000
_cell.angle_alpha   90.00
_cell.angle_beta   90.00
_cell.angle_gamma   90.00
#
_symmetry.space_group_name_H-M   'P 1'
#
loop_
_entity.id
_entity.type
_entity.pdbx_description
1 polymer ?
#
loop_
_entity_poly.entity_id
_entity_poly.type
_entity_poly.pdbx_seq_one_letter_code
_entity_poly.pdbx_strand_id
1 'polypeptide(L)'
;MSSRLKKFEVSCPRCGAGREISVPESLFFDKKFGTVKIKVPQGAVCKEHNFIVFISTKGNIIGYDVIDASLSLDQKDKLPIDLISLTLDELIEAFGFNCVAGFIHAKLFDYSSRIIRNDEFSLDIEQLNELFDRLIPVKYRNSNVIIDEEFDS
;
A
#
# COMPACT_ATOMS: atom_id res chain seq x y z
N MET A 1 2.86 -16.35 -9.13
CA MET A 1 1.72 -16.50 -10.08
C MET A 1 1.48 -15.13 -10.69
N SER A 2 1.53 -14.97 -12.01
CA SER A 2 1.37 -13.66 -12.66
C SER A 2 0.00 -13.07 -12.33
N SER A 3 -0.01 -11.98 -11.57
CA SER A 3 -1.21 -11.28 -11.15
C SER A 3 -1.80 -10.55 -12.36
N ARG A 4 -3.09 -10.78 -12.64
CA ARG A 4 -3.77 -10.06 -13.73
C ARG A 4 -3.81 -8.57 -13.39
N LEU A 5 -3.45 -7.73 -14.35
CA LEU A 5 -3.49 -6.28 -14.21
C LEU A 5 -4.79 -5.73 -14.76
N LYS A 6 -5.38 -4.80 -14.00
CA LYS A 6 -6.48 -3.98 -14.46
C LYS A 6 -6.00 -2.56 -14.69
N LYS A 7 -6.35 -2.03 -15.85
CA LYS A 7 -5.95 -0.69 -16.30
C LYS A 7 -7.03 0.33 -15.96
N PHE A 8 -6.60 1.51 -15.52
CA PHE A 8 -7.48 2.61 -15.15
C PHE A 8 -6.97 3.90 -15.77
N GLU A 9 -7.86 4.63 -16.46
CA GLU A 9 -7.58 5.99 -16.92
C GLU A 9 -7.77 6.96 -15.74
N VAL A 10 -6.65 7.44 -15.21
CA VAL A 10 -6.63 8.29 -14.02
C VAL A 10 -6.22 9.70 -14.41
N SER A 11 -7.06 10.67 -14.04
CA SER A 11 -6.78 12.08 -14.24
C SER A 11 -6.31 12.73 -12.95
N CYS A 12 -5.28 13.58 -13.05
CA CYS A 12 -4.85 14.41 -11.95
C CYS A 12 -5.95 15.43 -11.60
N PRO A 13 -6.42 15.49 -10.35
CA PRO A 13 -7.49 16.42 -9.96
C PRO A 13 -7.06 17.89 -9.96
N ARG A 14 -5.75 18.18 -9.98
CA ARG A 14 -5.20 19.56 -9.96
C ARG A 14 -4.95 20.15 -11.34
N CYS A 15 -4.43 19.37 -12.28
CA CYS A 15 -4.06 19.87 -13.61
C CYS A 15 -4.79 19.18 -14.78
N GLY A 16 -5.62 18.17 -14.51
CA GLY A 16 -6.39 17.46 -15.52
C GLY A 16 -5.59 16.50 -16.41
N ALA A 17 -4.26 16.40 -16.24
CA ALA A 17 -3.44 15.45 -16.98
C ALA A 17 -3.92 14.01 -16.74
N GLY A 18 -4.18 13.25 -17.80
CA GLY A 18 -4.65 11.87 -17.76
C GLY A 18 -3.54 10.87 -18.10
N ARG A 19 -3.51 9.74 -17.40
CA ARG A 19 -2.65 8.62 -17.75
C ARG A 19 -3.30 7.29 -17.38
N GLU A 20 -2.99 6.25 -18.14
CA GLU A 20 -3.33 4.89 -17.75
C GLU A 20 -2.38 4.41 -16.64
N ILE A 21 -2.94 3.89 -15.56
CA ILE A 21 -2.19 3.17 -14.53
C ILE A 21 -2.67 1.71 -14.46
N SER A 22 -1.73 0.80 -14.22
CA SER A 22 -2.00 -0.62 -14.04
C SER A 22 -2.03 -0.94 -12.55
N VAL A 23 -3.08 -1.63 -12.12
CA VAL A 23 -3.30 -2.02 -10.73
C VAL A 23 -3.62 -3.50 -10.69
N PRO A 24 -2.99 -4.29 -9.80
CA PRO A 24 -3.29 -5.72 -9.69
C PRO A 24 -4.76 -5.98 -9.36
N GLU A 25 -5.38 -6.92 -10.08
CA GLU A 25 -6.77 -7.33 -9.86
C GLU A 25 -6.98 -7.91 -8.45
N SER A 26 -5.92 -8.47 -7.84
CA SER A 26 -5.91 -8.99 -6.46
C SER A 26 -6.46 -7.98 -5.43
N LEU A 27 -6.21 -6.68 -5.62
CA LEU A 27 -6.70 -5.62 -4.73
C LEU A 27 -8.23 -5.48 -4.69
N PHE A 28 -8.93 -6.03 -5.69
CA PHE A 28 -10.38 -5.90 -5.83
C PHE A 28 -11.16 -7.15 -5.38
N PHE A 29 -10.51 -8.32 -5.28
CA PHE A 29 -11.19 -9.58 -4.96
C PHE A 29 -11.52 -9.74 -3.47
N ASP A 30 -10.68 -9.21 -2.57
CA ASP A 30 -10.83 -9.45 -1.13
C ASP A 30 -11.83 -8.50 -0.45
N LYS A 31 -12.10 -7.33 -1.04
CA LYS A 31 -13.03 -6.35 -0.46
C LYS A 31 -14.47 -6.63 -0.91
N LYS A 32 -15.26 -7.28 -0.05
CA LYS A 32 -16.71 -7.53 -0.29
C LYS A 32 -17.53 -6.24 -0.45
N PHE A 33 -17.13 -5.14 0.19
CA PHE A 33 -17.78 -3.82 0.11
C PHE A 33 -16.75 -2.68 0.23
N GLY A 34 -17.06 -1.51 -0.35
CA GLY A 34 -16.30 -0.26 -0.15
C GLY A 34 -15.46 0.20 -1.35
N THR A 35 -14.36 0.90 -1.04
CA THR A 35 -13.46 1.52 -2.02
C THR A 35 -12.01 1.06 -1.82
N VAL A 36 -11.31 0.77 -2.91
CA VAL A 36 -9.86 0.66 -2.97
C VAL A 36 -9.29 2.08 -3.08
N LYS A 37 -8.38 2.43 -2.18
CA LYS A 37 -7.71 3.74 -2.18
C LYS A 37 -6.30 3.52 -2.70
N ILE A 38 -5.91 4.23 -3.75
CA ILE A 38 -4.59 4.09 -4.35
C ILE A 38 -3.90 5.45 -4.31
N LYS A 39 -2.72 5.48 -3.67
CA LYS A 39 -1.86 6.67 -3.68
C LYS A 39 -1.18 6.75 -5.04
N VAL A 40 -1.41 7.84 -5.77
CA VAL A 40 -0.75 8.16 -7.03
C VAL A 40 0.40 9.11 -6.73
N PRO A 41 1.66 8.66 -6.82
CA PRO A 41 2.81 9.52 -6.56
C PRO A 41 3.03 10.51 -7.71
N GLN A 42 3.78 11.56 -7.42
CA GLN A 42 4.27 12.49 -8.42
C GLN A 42 5.02 11.72 -9.54
N GLY A 43 4.82 12.13 -10.78
CA GLY A 43 5.41 11.49 -11.96
C GLY A 43 4.62 10.29 -12.50
N ALA A 44 3.75 9.66 -11.70
CA ALA A 44 2.93 8.54 -12.17
C ALA A 44 1.89 9.01 -13.20
N VAL A 45 1.08 10.03 -12.87
CA VAL A 45 0.07 10.59 -13.79
C VAL A 45 0.48 11.96 -14.32
N CYS A 46 0.96 12.84 -13.44
CA CYS A 46 1.47 14.16 -13.81
C CYS A 46 2.79 14.44 -13.10
N LYS A 47 3.60 15.34 -13.64
CA LYS A 47 4.96 15.58 -13.15
C LYS A 47 5.06 16.21 -11.76
N GLU A 48 3.99 16.81 -11.24
CA GLU A 48 4.09 17.73 -10.09
C GLU A 48 3.21 17.34 -8.90
N HIS A 49 2.13 16.58 -9.09
CA HIS A 49 1.13 16.36 -8.05
C HIS A 49 1.03 14.91 -7.61
N ASN A 50 0.94 14.73 -6.30
CA ASN A 50 0.53 13.53 -5.61
C ASN A 50 -0.96 13.62 -5.23
N PHE A 51 -1.68 12.51 -5.30
CA PHE A 51 -3.10 12.45 -4.96
C PHE A 51 -3.52 11.02 -4.65
N ILE A 52 -4.74 10.83 -4.15
CA ILE A 52 -5.33 9.51 -3.93
C ILE A 52 -6.47 9.35 -4.93
N VAL A 53 -6.55 8.19 -5.59
CA VAL A 53 -7.73 7.81 -6.38
C VAL A 53 -8.55 6.77 -5.62
N PHE A 54 -9.86 6.98 -5.58
CA PHE A 54 -10.82 6.03 -5.02
C PHE A 54 -11.41 5.21 -6.16
N ILE A 55 -11.28 3.88 -6.07
CA ILE A 55 -11.81 2.94 -7.04
C ILE A 55 -12.78 2.02 -6.32
N SER A 56 -13.97 1.82 -6.88
CA SER A 56 -14.94 0.88 -6.34
C SER A 56 -14.44 -0.55 -6.51
N THR A 57 -14.96 -1.47 -5.71
CA THR A 57 -14.69 -2.91 -5.87
C THR A 57 -15.10 -3.45 -7.25
N LYS A 58 -16.01 -2.75 -7.95
CA LYS A 58 -16.40 -3.04 -9.34
C LYS A 58 -15.40 -2.52 -10.38
N GLY A 59 -14.40 -1.74 -9.98
CA GLY A 59 -13.40 -1.15 -10.87
C GLY A 59 -13.83 0.15 -11.55
N ASN A 60 -14.78 0.89 -10.98
CA ASN A 60 -15.10 2.25 -11.42
C ASN A 60 -14.38 3.26 -10.52
N ILE A 61 -13.74 4.28 -11.11
CA ILE A 61 -13.23 5.42 -10.35
C ILE A 61 -14.42 6.18 -9.76
N ILE A 62 -14.36 6.47 -8.46
CA ILE A 62 -15.44 7.10 -7.71
C ILE A 62 -15.09 8.54 -7.32
N GLY A 63 -13.80 8.87 -7.28
CA GLY A 63 -13.34 10.21 -6.96
C GLY A 63 -11.84 10.27 -6.73
N TYR A 64 -11.39 11.46 -6.37
CA TYR A 64 -9.99 11.78 -6.10
C TYR A 64 -9.89 12.56 -4.78
N ASP A 65 -8.76 12.42 -4.10
CA ASP A 65 -8.38 13.25 -2.96
C ASP A 65 -7.05 13.93 -3.23
N VAL A 66 -6.95 15.22 -2.94
CA VAL A 66 -5.68 15.95 -3.01
C VAL A 66 -4.95 15.85 -1.68
N ILE A 67 -3.62 15.72 -1.74
CA ILE A 67 -2.80 15.68 -0.53
C ILE A 67 -2.37 17.12 -0.23
N ASP A 68 -2.94 17.73 0.80
CA ASP A 68 -2.67 19.14 1.16
C ASP A 68 -1.29 19.34 1.79
N ALA A 69 -0.80 18.34 2.52
CA ALA A 69 0.54 18.32 3.08
C ALA A 69 1.12 16.90 2.96
N SER A 70 2.35 16.81 2.44
CA SER A 70 3.14 15.59 2.42
C SER A 70 4.43 15.88 3.19
N LEU A 71 4.57 15.28 4.37
CA LEU A 71 5.85 15.27 5.08
C LEU A 71 6.75 14.25 4.37
N SER A 72 7.62 14.74 3.48
CA SER A 72 8.74 13.94 2.99
C SER A 72 9.88 14.08 3.98
N LEU A 73 10.12 13.02 4.75
CA LEU A 73 11.44 12.78 5.29
C LEU A 73 12.23 12.19 4.12
N ASP A 74 13.20 12.95 3.60
CA ASP A 74 14.18 12.43 2.67
C ASP A 74 14.95 11.29 3.36
N GLN A 75 14.43 10.07 3.29
CA GLN A 75 15.18 8.86 3.59
C GLN A 75 15.19 8.04 2.30
N LYS A 76 16.18 8.34 1.46
CA LYS A 76 16.78 7.33 0.57
C LYS A 76 17.59 6.34 1.41
N ASP A 77 17.00 5.79 2.45
CA ASP A 77 17.66 4.78 3.25
C ASP A 77 16.96 3.47 2.91
N LYS A 78 17.75 2.59 2.30
CA LYS A 78 17.41 1.17 2.21
C LYS A 78 16.82 0.77 3.56
N LEU A 79 15.65 0.12 3.55
CA LEU A 79 15.09 -0.47 4.77
C LEU A 79 16.23 -1.14 5.54
N PRO A 80 16.36 -0.91 6.85
CA PRO A 80 17.41 -1.54 7.62
C PRO A 80 17.33 -3.06 7.42
N ILE A 81 18.51 -3.69 7.39
CA ILE A 81 18.65 -5.14 7.18
C ILE A 81 17.84 -5.94 8.21
N ASP A 82 17.59 -5.35 9.38
CA ASP A 82 16.78 -5.91 10.46
C ASP A 82 15.53 -5.04 10.70
N LEU A 83 14.41 -5.44 10.10
CA LEU A 83 13.12 -4.76 10.25
C LEU A 83 12.62 -4.83 11.69
N ILE A 84 12.95 -5.88 12.43
CA ILE A 84 12.42 -6.17 13.77
C ILE A 84 12.84 -5.11 14.80
N SER A 85 13.95 -4.43 14.53
CA SER A 85 14.50 -3.38 15.38
C SER A 85 13.79 -2.02 15.26
N LEU A 86 12.92 -1.86 14.26
CA LEU A 86 12.26 -0.58 13.96
C LEU A 86 11.25 -0.20 15.05
N THR A 87 11.31 1.07 15.45
CA THR A 87 10.27 1.71 16.25
C THR A 87 8.99 1.92 15.42
N LEU A 88 7.87 2.17 16.10
CA LEU A 88 6.60 2.46 15.41
C LEU A 88 6.69 3.71 14.52
N ASP A 89 7.43 4.72 14.96
CA ASP A 89 7.62 5.95 14.19
C ASP A 89 8.42 5.65 12.92
N GLU A 90 9.54 4.93 13.01
CA GLU A 90 10.34 4.55 11.84
C GLU A 90 9.57 3.63 10.86
N LEU A 91 8.67 2.77 11.36
CA LEU A 91 7.77 1.98 10.51
C LEU A 91 6.76 2.85 9.75
N ILE A 92 6.20 3.85 10.43
CA ILE A 92 5.27 4.81 9.82
C ILE A 92 6.01 5.65 8.78
N GLU A 93 7.26 6.01 9.03
CA GLU A 93 8.13 6.70 8.06
C GLU A 93 8.41 5.82 6.84
N ALA A 94 8.76 4.56 7.03
CA ALA A 94 9.13 3.64 5.95
C ALA A 94 7.93 3.21 5.07
N PHE A 95 6.80 2.85 5.67
CA PHE A 95 5.65 2.28 4.96
C PHE A 95 4.48 3.25 4.78
N GLY A 96 4.46 4.36 5.53
CA GLY A 96 3.35 5.29 5.61
C GLY A 96 2.27 4.87 6.60
N PHE A 97 1.67 5.87 7.28
CA PHE A 97 0.67 5.67 8.34
C PHE A 97 -0.48 4.73 7.93
N ASN A 98 -1.07 4.92 6.74
CA ASN A 98 -2.20 4.12 6.29
C ASN A 98 -1.84 2.64 6.09
N CYS A 99 -0.61 2.34 5.67
CA CYS A 99 -0.13 0.97 5.51
C CYS A 99 0.03 0.32 6.88
N VAL A 100 0.75 0.98 7.79
CA VAL A 100 0.97 0.49 9.16
C VAL A 100 -0.36 0.26 9.90
N ALA A 101 -1.26 1.25 9.87
CA ALA A 101 -2.59 1.14 10.46
C ALA A 101 -3.41 0.02 9.81
N GLY A 102 -3.31 -0.14 8.48
CA GLY A 102 -3.95 -1.22 7.73
C GLY A 102 -3.48 -2.61 8.14
N PHE A 103 -2.18 -2.81 8.32
CA PHE A 103 -1.62 -4.11 8.76
C PHE A 103 -2.00 -4.45 10.19
N ILE A 104 -1.94 -3.48 11.10
CA ILE A 104 -2.38 -3.66 12.49
C ILE A 104 -3.86 -4.03 12.52
N HIS A 105 -4.70 -3.29 11.78
CA HIS A 105 -6.12 -3.57 11.68
C HIS A 105 -6.39 -4.95 11.07
N ALA A 106 -5.66 -5.34 10.03
CA ALA A 106 -5.81 -6.64 9.40
C ALA A 106 -5.51 -7.80 10.37
N LYS A 107 -4.45 -7.70 11.17
CA LYS A 107 -4.16 -8.71 12.21
C LYS A 107 -5.17 -8.71 13.35
N LEU A 108 -5.60 -7.55 13.84
CA LEU A 108 -6.56 -7.50 14.97
C LEU A 108 -7.93 -8.11 14.62
N PHE A 109 -8.32 -8.06 13.34
CA PHE A 109 -9.65 -8.47 12.89
C PHE A 109 -9.64 -9.65 11.91
N ASP A 110 -8.49 -10.28 11.69
CA ASP A 110 -8.30 -11.39 10.74
C ASP A 110 -8.80 -11.06 9.31
N TYR A 111 -8.40 -9.90 8.80
CA TYR A 111 -8.61 -9.52 7.41
C TYR A 111 -7.39 -9.83 6.57
N SER A 112 -7.58 -10.17 5.29
CA SER A 112 -6.46 -10.36 4.39
C SER A 112 -5.64 -9.08 4.24
N SER A 113 -4.32 -9.24 4.28
CA SER A 113 -3.36 -8.18 4.05
C SER A 113 -2.33 -8.63 3.02
N ARG A 114 -2.01 -7.75 2.07
CA ARG A 114 -1.11 -8.06 0.95
C ARG A 114 -0.11 -6.93 0.75
N ILE A 115 1.13 -7.30 0.43
CA ILE A 115 2.15 -6.39 -0.06
C ILE A 115 2.38 -6.70 -1.53
N ILE A 116 2.44 -5.65 -2.34
CA ILE A 116 2.70 -5.73 -3.77
C ILE A 116 4.00 -4.99 -4.00
N ARG A 117 5.02 -5.71 -4.48
CA ARG A 117 6.37 -5.18 -4.68
C ARG A 117 6.91 -5.55 -6.05
N ASN A 118 7.74 -4.67 -6.61
CA ASN A 118 8.52 -4.96 -7.82
C ASN A 118 9.88 -5.60 -7.42
N ASP A 119 10.56 -6.22 -8.39
CA ASP A 119 11.83 -6.94 -8.17
C ASP A 119 12.96 -6.07 -7.58
N GLU A 120 12.85 -4.74 -7.70
CA GLU A 120 13.84 -3.79 -7.16
C GLU A 120 13.76 -3.65 -5.63
N PHE A 121 12.69 -4.15 -4.99
CA PHE A 121 12.46 -3.99 -3.56
C PHE A 121 12.55 -5.33 -2.81
N SER A 122 13.70 -5.59 -2.19
CA SER A 122 13.89 -6.73 -1.29
C SER A 122 13.29 -6.43 0.09
N LEU A 123 12.18 -7.09 0.43
CA LEU A 123 11.53 -6.97 1.73
C LEU A 123 11.43 -8.37 2.35
N ASP A 124 11.90 -8.52 3.58
CA ASP A 124 11.74 -9.77 4.33
C ASP A 124 10.34 -9.79 4.98
N ILE A 125 9.45 -10.57 4.36
CA ILE A 125 8.04 -10.68 4.75
C ILE A 125 7.88 -11.44 6.07
N GLU A 126 8.81 -12.33 6.39
CA GLU A 126 8.79 -13.08 7.66
C GLU A 126 9.11 -12.13 8.81
N GLN A 127 10.18 -11.32 8.67
CA GLN A 127 10.51 -10.27 9.63
C GLN A 127 9.39 -9.24 9.78
N LEU A 128 8.74 -8.87 8.67
CA LEU A 128 7.62 -7.94 8.71
C LEU A 128 6.43 -8.50 9.48
N ASN A 129 6.08 -9.78 9.24
CA ASN A 129 5.02 -10.46 9.99
C ASN A 129 5.34 -10.54 11.48
N GLU A 130 6.58 -10.88 11.83
CA GLU A 130 7.03 -10.95 13.22
C GLU A 130 6.96 -9.58 13.90
N LEU A 131 7.40 -8.53 13.22
CA LEU A 131 7.33 -7.17 13.70
C LEU A 131 5.89 -6.75 14.02
N PHE A 132 4.95 -6.94 13.10
CA PHE A 132 3.56 -6.58 13.34
C PHE A 132 2.89 -7.44 14.43
N ASP A 133 3.31 -8.68 14.61
CA ASP A 133 2.88 -9.52 15.74
C ASP A 133 3.39 -9.01 17.09
N ARG A 134 4.58 -8.41 17.14
CA ARG A 134 5.11 -7.78 18.37
C ARG A 134 4.32 -6.54 18.78
N LEU A 135 3.77 -5.80 17.81
CA LEU A 135 2.98 -4.58 18.04
C LEU A 135 1.56 -4.84 18.56
N ILE A 136 1.07 -6.08 18.48
CA ILE A 136 -0.30 -6.44 18.88
C ILE A 136 -0.32 -7.38 20.11
N PRO A 137 -1.43 -7.41 20.87
CA PRO A 137 -1.59 -8.32 21.99
C PRO A 137 -1.41 -9.79 21.59
N VAL A 138 -0.83 -10.59 22.49
CA VAL A 138 -0.48 -12.02 22.26
C VAL A 138 -1.65 -12.84 21.68
N LYS A 139 -2.88 -12.57 22.13
CA LYS A 139 -4.10 -13.25 21.68
C LYS A 139 -4.45 -13.05 20.20
N TYR A 140 -3.87 -12.04 19.55
CA TYR A 140 -4.10 -11.71 18.14
C TYR A 140 -2.89 -12.00 17.25
N ARG A 141 -1.78 -12.46 17.81
CA ARG A 141 -0.58 -12.84 17.04
C ARG A 141 -0.89 -14.05 16.16
N ASN A 142 -0.28 -14.11 14.97
CA ASN A 142 -0.49 -15.15 13.96
C ASN A 142 -1.95 -15.32 13.49
N SER A 143 -2.83 -14.39 13.82
CA SER A 143 -4.22 -14.38 13.33
C SER A 143 -4.27 -14.29 11.81
N ASN A 144 -3.40 -13.45 11.23
CA ASN A 144 -3.31 -13.24 9.80
C ASN A 144 -1.84 -13.03 9.37
N VAL A 145 -1.47 -13.62 8.23
CA VAL A 145 -0.13 -13.49 7.64
C VAL A 145 -0.21 -12.53 6.46
N ILE A 146 0.68 -11.55 6.43
CA ILE A 146 0.85 -10.64 5.30
C ILE A 146 1.29 -11.47 4.09
N ILE A 147 0.47 -11.47 3.04
CA ILE A 147 0.74 -12.19 1.80
C ILE A 147 1.64 -11.33 0.91
N ASP A 148 2.69 -11.94 0.38
CA ASP A 148 3.60 -11.30 -0.57
C ASP A 148 3.20 -11.60 -2.01
N GLU A 149 2.98 -10.55 -2.79
CA GLU A 149 2.72 -10.65 -4.23
C GLU A 149 3.81 -9.90 -5.00
N GLU A 150 4.68 -10.66 -5.65
CA GLU A 150 5.64 -10.12 -6.62
C GLU A 150 4.91 -9.68 -7.89
N PHE A 151 5.29 -8.50 -8.38
CA PHE A 151 4.76 -7.88 -9.57
C PHE A 151 5.87 -7.62 -10.59
N ASP A 152 5.84 -8.39 -11.68
CA ASP A 152 6.67 -8.16 -12.87
C ASP A 152 6.12 -6.96 -13.66
N SER A 153 6.99 -6.02 -14.00
CA SER A 153 6.66 -4.82 -14.80
C SER A 153 6.57 -5.11 -16.30
#